data_AF-A0A2E8E551-F1
#
_entry.id   AF-A0A2E8E551-F1
#
_cell.length_a   1.000
_cell.length_b   1.000
_cell.length_c   1.000
_cell.angle_alpha   90.00
_cell.angle_beta   90.00
_cell.angle_gamma   90.00
#
_symmetry.space_group_name_H-M   'P 1'
#
loop_
_entity.id
_entity.type
_entity.pdbx_description
1 polymer ?
#
loop_
_entity_poly.entity_id
_entity_poly.type
_entity_poly.pdbx_seq_one_letter_code
_entity_poly.pdbx_strand_id
1 'polypeptide(L)'
;MKNLLLLFSVLSVAAPVAAQVPYERILDAAAEPGSWLTYSGSYGAQRYSTLDRINRDTVSGLQPAWIYQARSLQKFEVSPLVVDGVMYITEAPSDATALDLRTGRPLWSYRRALPPGIVTCCGQVNRGVALLDGQVFLGTVDAHLVALDARTGRVRWDVEVADYAMGYSVTVAPLALKDKIIVGISGGEYGIRGFLDAYDPVTGERLWRFWTVPGPGEPGHDTWSGDSWERGGAPTWVTGAYDPELDLLYWGTGNPGPDFIGEVREGDNLYSESLIALDPDTGELQWYFQFLPHDIHDYDSTQVPVLLDAEFEGEPRKLVVFPNRNGFYYVLDRVTGEFLVGTPFARQTWARGLDEDGRPIEAPETIPSQDGAVVYPDDDGAANWYSPTYSPQTNLIYQNVREKGGVYYLADATYEPGKIYMGASRRVVSGEDPKGFLRALHPLTGDLVWEVAVHSPPWAGLMSTAGGLVFSGTMEGDFFAADARTGDVLWRFQTGGAIYANPITYLSEGRQFIAIAAGNALMTFALPE
;
A
#
# COMPACT_ATOMS: atom_id res chain seq x y z
N MET A 1 -2.12 -34.11 68.82
CA MET A 1 -3.05 -34.07 67.67
C MET A 1 -2.63 -32.90 66.79
N LYS A 2 -2.34 -33.16 65.52
CA LYS A 2 -1.64 -32.26 64.58
C LYS A 2 -2.60 -31.22 63.98
N ASN A 3 -2.20 -29.95 63.99
CA ASN A 3 -2.82 -28.88 63.21
C ASN A 3 -2.49 -29.08 61.72
N LEU A 4 -3.52 -29.16 60.88
CA LEU A 4 -3.41 -29.27 59.43
C LEU A 4 -3.69 -27.88 58.82
N LEU A 5 -2.63 -27.16 58.45
CA LEU A 5 -2.75 -26.00 57.55
C LEU A 5 -3.03 -26.52 56.14
N LEU A 6 -4.18 -26.15 55.57
CA LEU A 6 -4.39 -26.24 54.12
C LEU A 6 -3.62 -25.09 53.45
N LEU A 7 -2.54 -25.42 52.74
CA LEU A 7 -2.00 -24.54 51.71
C LEU A 7 -2.95 -24.59 50.50
N PHE A 8 -3.58 -23.47 50.18
CA PHE A 8 -4.17 -23.26 48.86
C PHE A 8 -3.04 -22.95 47.87
N SER A 9 -2.62 -23.97 47.11
CA SER A 9 -1.76 -23.79 45.95
C SER A 9 -2.59 -23.10 44.86
N VAL A 10 -2.42 -21.79 44.70
CA VAL A 10 -2.91 -21.10 43.49
C VAL A 10 -2.01 -21.54 42.35
N LEU A 11 -2.46 -22.54 41.59
CA LEU A 11 -1.90 -22.82 40.27
C LEU A 11 -2.28 -21.64 39.37
N SER A 12 -1.36 -20.70 39.22
CA SER A 12 -1.37 -19.78 38.08
C SER A 12 -1.23 -20.62 36.82
N VAL A 13 -2.34 -20.86 36.13
CA VAL A 13 -2.31 -21.35 34.76
C VAL A 13 -1.68 -20.22 33.95
N ALA A 14 -0.39 -20.33 33.66
CA ALA A 14 0.22 -19.55 32.60
C ALA A 14 -0.49 -19.98 31.31
N ALA A 15 -1.50 -19.22 30.90
CA ALA A 15 -2.03 -19.34 29.55
C ALA A 15 -0.82 -19.14 28.62
N PRO A 16 -0.53 -20.09 27.71
CA PRO A 16 0.48 -19.83 26.70
C PRO A 16 -0.03 -18.63 25.90
N VAL A 17 0.67 -17.50 26.01
CA VAL A 17 0.40 -16.31 25.21
C VAL A 17 0.59 -16.75 23.77
N ALA A 18 -0.53 -17.04 23.10
CA ALA A 18 -0.54 -17.47 21.73
C ALA A 18 -0.74 -16.22 20.89
N ALA A 19 0.14 -16.00 19.91
CA ALA A 19 -0.10 -15.10 18.78
C ALA A 19 -1.19 -15.68 17.86
N GLN A 20 -2.38 -15.94 18.41
CA GLN A 20 -3.57 -16.16 17.62
C GLN A 20 -4.08 -14.78 17.22
N VAL A 21 -4.17 -14.58 15.91
CA VAL A 21 -4.73 -13.38 15.31
C VAL A 21 -5.98 -13.84 14.56
N PRO A 22 -7.07 -14.18 15.27
CA PRO A 22 -8.32 -14.52 14.62
C PRO A 22 -8.89 -13.29 13.92
N TYR A 23 -9.77 -13.51 12.96
CA TYR A 23 -10.40 -12.43 12.20
C TYR A 23 -11.02 -11.36 13.09
N GLU A 24 -11.73 -11.74 14.15
CA GLU A 24 -12.40 -10.82 15.07
C GLU A 24 -11.41 -9.85 15.73
N ARG A 25 -10.18 -10.30 15.99
CA ARG A 25 -9.13 -9.43 16.54
C ARG A 25 -8.62 -8.41 15.53
N ILE A 26 -8.53 -8.79 14.25
CA ILE A 26 -8.15 -7.88 13.16
C ILE A 26 -9.27 -6.87 12.92
N LEU A 27 -10.52 -7.34 12.94
CA LEU A 27 -11.72 -6.51 12.84
C LEU A 27 -11.73 -5.42 13.92
N ASP A 28 -11.43 -5.80 15.16
CA ASP A 28 -11.37 -4.91 16.32
C ASP A 28 -9.98 -4.27 16.53
N ALA A 29 -9.13 -4.17 15.51
CA ALA A 29 -7.75 -3.66 15.65
C ALA A 29 -7.66 -2.29 16.36
N ALA A 30 -8.66 -1.43 16.21
CA ALA A 30 -8.73 -0.13 16.88
C ALA A 30 -8.80 -0.23 18.43
N ALA A 31 -9.31 -1.35 18.97
CA ALA A 31 -9.35 -1.64 20.40
C ALA A 31 -8.00 -2.11 20.96
N GLU A 32 -7.04 -2.46 20.09
CA GLU A 32 -5.68 -2.88 20.46
C GLU A 32 -4.61 -1.94 19.88
N PRO A 33 -4.57 -0.65 20.25
CA PRO A 33 -3.65 0.30 19.64
C PRO A 33 -2.16 0.03 19.93
N GLY A 34 -1.87 -0.92 20.82
CA GLY A 34 -0.52 -1.43 21.05
C GLY A 34 -0.05 -2.46 20.03
N SER A 35 -0.94 -2.98 19.19
CA SER A 35 -0.67 -3.88 18.07
C SER A 35 -0.79 -3.13 16.73
N TRP A 36 -0.19 -3.70 15.68
CA TRP A 36 -0.36 -3.23 14.30
C TRP A 36 -0.66 -4.45 13.42
N LEU A 37 -1.95 -4.66 13.10
CA LEU A 37 -2.45 -5.98 12.67
C LEU A 37 -2.63 -6.15 11.16
N THR A 38 -2.73 -5.07 10.40
CA THR A 38 -2.81 -5.10 8.93
C THR A 38 -1.77 -4.18 8.31
N TYR A 39 -1.59 -4.28 6.98
CA TYR A 39 -0.68 -3.40 6.23
C TYR A 39 -0.86 -1.92 6.62
N SER A 40 -2.11 -1.46 6.74
CA SER A 40 -2.49 -0.09 7.10
C SER A 40 -2.94 0.08 8.57
N GLY A 41 -2.69 -0.90 9.42
CA GLY A 41 -3.04 -0.92 10.85
C GLY A 41 -4.46 -1.41 11.15
N SER A 42 -5.44 -1.03 10.33
CA SER A 42 -6.84 -1.50 10.38
C SER A 42 -7.42 -1.67 8.97
N TYR A 43 -8.64 -2.20 8.85
CA TYR A 43 -9.30 -2.40 7.56
C TYR A 43 -9.70 -1.11 6.83
N GLY A 44 -9.98 -0.02 7.56
CA GLY A 44 -10.30 1.29 6.97
C GLY A 44 -9.09 2.04 6.39
N ALA A 45 -7.89 1.48 6.53
CA ALA A 45 -6.64 1.97 5.95
C ALA A 45 -6.23 3.42 6.30
N GLN A 46 -6.68 3.95 7.43
CA GLN A 46 -6.40 5.33 7.86
C GLN A 46 -4.97 5.56 8.37
N ARG A 47 -4.25 4.48 8.75
CA ARG A 47 -2.91 4.54 9.38
C ARG A 47 -2.82 5.51 10.57
N TYR A 48 -3.93 5.63 11.29
CA TYR A 48 -4.04 6.40 12.51
C TYR A 48 -3.90 5.50 13.72
N SER A 49 -3.09 5.90 14.69
CA SER A 49 -3.02 5.24 15.99
C SER A 49 -3.59 6.12 17.10
N THR A 50 -4.34 5.52 18.02
CA THR A 50 -4.84 6.21 19.21
C THR A 50 -3.79 6.33 20.33
N LEU A 51 -2.57 5.81 20.14
CA LEU A 51 -1.47 6.02 21.08
C LEU A 51 -1.00 7.49 21.08
N ASP A 52 -0.76 8.04 22.27
CA ASP A 52 -0.50 9.46 22.49
C ASP A 52 0.65 9.77 23.47
N ARG A 53 1.37 8.74 23.94
CA ARG A 53 2.51 8.94 24.87
C ARG A 53 3.65 9.71 24.21
N ILE A 54 3.86 9.48 22.91
CA ILE A 54 4.67 10.31 22.04
C ILE A 54 3.73 11.35 21.43
N ASN A 55 3.92 12.60 21.80
CA ASN A 55 3.08 13.73 21.42
C ASN A 55 3.93 14.98 21.20
N ARG A 56 3.27 16.09 20.85
CA ARG A 56 3.91 17.39 20.55
C ARG A 56 4.92 17.84 21.61
N ASP A 57 4.65 17.58 22.88
CA ASP A 57 5.50 18.02 24.00
C ASP A 57 6.68 17.08 24.26
N THR A 58 6.55 15.81 23.89
CA THR A 58 7.51 14.74 24.23
C THR A 58 8.36 14.27 23.05
N VAL A 59 7.90 14.49 21.81
CA VAL A 59 8.54 13.95 20.59
C VAL A 59 9.99 14.40 20.41
N SER A 60 10.36 15.57 20.92
CA SER A 60 11.75 16.06 20.91
C SER A 60 12.73 15.15 21.67
N GLY A 61 12.23 14.35 22.61
CA GLY A 61 13.00 13.38 23.39
C GLY A 61 13.13 12.00 22.74
N LEU A 62 12.55 11.77 21.56
CA LEU A 62 12.54 10.46 20.92
C LEU A 62 13.96 10.03 20.49
N GLN A 63 14.35 8.79 20.82
CA GLN A 63 15.69 8.25 20.57
C GLN A 63 15.62 6.83 19.97
N PRO A 64 16.63 6.40 19.19
CA PRO A 64 16.74 5.01 18.76
C PRO A 64 16.77 4.07 19.96
N ALA A 65 15.89 3.07 19.97
CA ALA A 65 15.82 2.05 21.01
C ALA A 65 16.59 0.78 20.61
N TRP A 66 16.36 0.27 19.41
CA TRP A 66 17.13 -0.81 18.80
C TRP A 66 17.05 -0.75 17.28
N ILE A 67 18.01 -1.41 16.63
CA ILE A 67 18.13 -1.47 15.17
C ILE A 67 18.32 -2.93 14.76
N TYR A 68 17.56 -3.37 13.76
CA TYR A 68 17.75 -4.64 13.07
C TYR A 68 18.38 -4.39 11.69
N GLN A 69 19.42 -5.14 11.36
CA GLN A 69 20.11 -5.06 10.07
C GLN A 69 19.62 -6.18 9.15
N ALA A 70 18.94 -5.81 8.06
CA ALA A 70 18.48 -6.74 7.04
C ALA A 70 19.66 -7.26 6.22
N ARG A 71 19.50 -8.47 5.67
CA ARG A 71 20.59 -9.09 4.87
C ARG A 71 20.69 -8.50 3.48
N SER A 72 19.59 -7.99 2.95
CA SER A 72 19.51 -7.42 1.62
C SER A 72 19.86 -5.94 1.63
N LEU A 73 20.51 -5.49 0.56
CA LEU A 73 20.82 -4.07 0.31
C LEU A 73 19.85 -3.41 -0.67
N GLN A 74 18.82 -4.15 -1.12
CA GLN A 74 17.79 -3.59 -2.00
C GLN A 74 16.84 -2.66 -1.23
N LYS A 75 15.94 -1.99 -1.96
CA LYS A 75 14.88 -1.16 -1.37
C LYS A 75 14.09 -1.98 -0.34
N PHE A 76 13.82 -1.36 0.80
CA PHE A 76 13.17 -1.99 1.94
C PHE A 76 11.77 -1.38 2.13
N GLU A 77 10.76 -1.93 1.45
CA GLU A 77 9.39 -1.36 1.38
C GLU A 77 8.42 -1.85 2.46
N VAL A 78 8.93 -2.57 3.45
CA VAL A 78 8.09 -3.26 4.44
C VAL A 78 7.21 -2.30 5.25
N SER A 79 5.95 -2.67 5.44
CA SER A 79 5.14 -2.23 6.58
C SER A 79 5.12 -3.37 7.60
N PRO A 80 5.84 -3.27 8.74
CA PRO A 80 5.88 -4.36 9.71
C PRO A 80 4.50 -4.62 10.33
N LEU A 81 4.24 -5.86 10.73
CA LEU A 81 3.11 -6.19 11.60
C LEU A 81 3.61 -6.50 13.00
N VAL A 82 2.88 -6.05 14.02
CA VAL A 82 3.26 -6.21 15.43
C VAL A 82 2.10 -6.77 16.23
N VAL A 83 2.34 -7.90 16.89
CA VAL A 83 1.35 -8.53 17.77
C VAL A 83 2.05 -9.38 18.83
N ASP A 84 1.54 -9.33 20.06
CA ASP A 84 1.96 -10.19 21.17
C ASP A 84 3.48 -10.31 21.40
N GLY A 85 4.19 -9.18 21.31
CA GLY A 85 5.63 -9.13 21.56
C GLY A 85 6.51 -9.52 20.37
N VAL A 86 5.91 -9.77 19.19
CA VAL A 86 6.61 -10.14 17.97
C VAL A 86 6.36 -9.13 16.86
N MET A 87 7.40 -8.78 16.11
CA MET A 87 7.32 -8.03 14.87
C MET A 87 7.63 -8.92 13.68
N TYR A 88 6.78 -8.89 12.65
CA TYR A 88 6.96 -9.63 11.41
C TYR A 88 7.29 -8.66 10.28
N ILE A 89 8.35 -8.96 9.53
CA ILE A 89 8.83 -8.17 8.40
C ILE A 89 9.13 -9.05 7.20
N THR A 90 9.08 -8.48 6.01
CA THR A 90 9.64 -9.06 4.79
C THR A 90 10.91 -8.33 4.39
N GLU A 91 11.84 -9.05 3.76
CA GLU A 91 13.08 -8.49 3.21
C GLU A 91 13.19 -8.91 1.73
N ALA A 92 13.74 -8.04 0.89
CA ALA A 92 14.07 -8.44 -0.48
C ALA A 92 15.02 -9.67 -0.46
N PRO A 93 14.84 -10.66 -1.33
CA PRO A 93 13.93 -10.61 -2.47
C PRO A 93 12.54 -11.18 -2.20
N SER A 94 12.32 -11.98 -1.15
CA SER A 94 11.02 -12.50 -0.66
C SER A 94 11.23 -13.29 0.65
N ASP A 95 12.09 -12.77 1.51
CA ASP A 95 12.39 -13.36 2.82
C ASP A 95 11.41 -12.83 3.86
N ALA A 96 11.20 -13.58 4.95
CA ALA A 96 10.43 -13.12 6.10
C ALA A 96 11.20 -13.36 7.40
N THR A 97 11.10 -12.44 8.34
CA THR A 97 11.76 -12.55 9.65
C THR A 97 10.78 -12.14 10.75
N ALA A 98 10.70 -12.95 11.81
CA ALA A 98 10.07 -12.55 13.06
C ALA A 98 11.12 -12.06 14.05
N LEU A 99 10.87 -10.91 14.67
CA LEU A 99 11.75 -10.23 15.61
C LEU A 99 11.10 -10.15 16.99
N ASP A 100 11.89 -10.36 18.03
CA ASP A 100 11.52 -10.07 19.41
C ASP A 100 11.42 -8.54 19.61
N LEU A 101 10.26 -8.02 20.02
CA LEU A 101 10.02 -6.57 20.14
C LEU A 101 10.90 -5.86 21.17
N ARG A 102 11.42 -6.59 22.16
CA ARG A 102 12.24 -6.01 23.23
C ARG A 102 13.67 -5.76 22.77
N THR A 103 14.18 -6.64 21.91
CA THR A 103 15.61 -6.70 21.59
C THR A 103 15.94 -6.54 20.11
N GLY A 104 14.95 -6.64 19.21
CA GLY A 104 15.15 -6.68 17.77
C GLY A 104 15.84 -7.96 17.28
N ARG A 105 15.97 -8.99 18.13
CA ARG A 105 16.63 -10.25 17.77
C ARG A 105 15.71 -11.11 16.92
N PRO A 106 16.22 -11.73 15.83
CA PRO A 106 15.46 -12.72 15.09
C PRO A 106 15.06 -13.91 15.96
N LEU A 107 13.76 -14.20 15.98
CA LEU A 107 13.18 -15.43 16.52
C LEU A 107 13.28 -16.55 15.48
N TRP A 108 12.98 -16.22 14.23
CA TRP A 108 13.17 -17.08 13.06
C TRP A 108 13.31 -16.24 11.79
N SER A 109 13.91 -16.82 10.75
CA SER A 109 13.88 -16.27 9.39
C SER A 109 13.51 -17.37 8.39
N TYR A 110 12.55 -17.08 7.52
CA TYR A 110 12.29 -17.81 6.27
C TYR A 110 13.13 -17.19 5.15
N ARG A 111 13.69 -18.05 4.29
CA ARG A 111 14.53 -17.63 3.17
C ARG A 111 14.02 -18.28 1.90
N ARG A 112 13.78 -17.48 0.85
CA ARG A 112 13.29 -17.99 -0.43
C ARG A 112 14.43 -18.19 -1.42
N ALA A 113 14.54 -19.40 -1.95
CA ALA A 113 15.41 -19.67 -3.09
C ALA A 113 14.64 -19.32 -4.37
N LEU A 114 15.15 -18.35 -5.13
CA LEU A 114 14.49 -17.87 -6.33
C LEU A 114 15.00 -18.60 -7.58
N PRO A 115 14.11 -18.92 -8.53
CA PRO A 115 14.52 -19.41 -9.84
C PRO A 115 15.26 -18.33 -10.65
N PRO A 116 16.06 -18.71 -11.66
CA PRO A 116 16.67 -17.75 -12.58
C PRO A 116 15.61 -17.12 -13.48
N GLY A 117 15.91 -15.93 -14.02
CA GLY A 117 15.09 -15.29 -15.05
C GLY A 117 13.89 -14.52 -14.53
N ILE A 118 13.77 -14.29 -13.22
CA ILE A 118 12.74 -13.40 -12.65
C ILE A 118 12.93 -11.99 -13.18
N VAL A 119 11.83 -11.41 -13.64
CA VAL A 119 11.73 -10.02 -14.06
C VAL A 119 10.76 -9.28 -13.15
N THR A 120 11.15 -8.06 -12.76
CA THR A 120 10.35 -7.16 -11.93
C THR A 120 10.59 -5.75 -12.41
N CYS A 121 9.54 -4.93 -12.57
CA CYS A 121 9.67 -3.57 -13.13
C CYS A 121 10.62 -2.69 -12.30
N CYS A 122 10.46 -2.75 -10.98
CA CYS A 122 10.79 -1.62 -10.11
C CYS A 122 11.68 -2.00 -8.91
N GLY A 123 12.16 -3.24 -8.90
CA GLY A 123 13.00 -3.87 -7.88
C GLY A 123 12.35 -5.13 -7.29
N GLN A 124 13.14 -5.96 -6.59
CA GLN A 124 12.64 -7.15 -5.90
C GLN A 124 12.08 -6.79 -4.51
N VAL A 125 11.15 -5.84 -4.51
CA VAL A 125 10.55 -5.26 -3.31
C VAL A 125 9.42 -6.12 -2.78
N ASN A 126 9.14 -5.97 -1.49
CA ASN A 126 8.04 -6.66 -0.82
C ASN A 126 7.49 -5.76 0.29
N ARG A 127 6.16 -5.59 0.32
CA ARG A 127 5.50 -4.59 1.17
C ARG A 127 5.08 -5.09 2.55
N GLY A 128 5.16 -6.39 2.80
CA GLY A 128 4.88 -6.95 4.12
C GLY A 128 4.19 -8.31 4.08
N VAL A 129 3.63 -8.67 5.23
CA VAL A 129 2.94 -9.95 5.46
C VAL A 129 1.49 -9.72 5.88
N ALA A 130 0.68 -10.77 5.85
CA ALA A 130 -0.57 -10.87 6.60
C ALA A 130 -0.43 -11.83 7.78
N LEU A 131 -1.27 -11.67 8.80
CA LEU A 131 -1.40 -12.59 9.94
C LEU A 131 -2.83 -13.09 10.02
N LEU A 132 -3.01 -14.40 10.17
CA LEU A 132 -4.31 -15.01 10.47
C LEU A 132 -4.10 -16.34 11.20
N ASP A 133 -4.76 -16.51 12.35
CA ASP A 133 -4.83 -17.77 13.11
C ASP A 133 -3.48 -18.47 13.37
N GLY A 134 -2.45 -17.67 13.70
CA GLY A 134 -1.11 -18.20 14.02
C GLY A 134 -0.27 -18.54 12.79
N GLN A 135 -0.66 -18.03 11.62
CA GLN A 135 0.08 -18.13 10.38
C GLN A 135 0.51 -16.76 9.88
N VAL A 136 1.62 -16.72 9.13
CA VAL A 136 2.15 -15.55 8.43
C VAL A 136 2.07 -15.82 6.94
N PHE A 137 1.52 -14.90 6.17
CA PHE A 137 1.38 -15.04 4.72
C PHE A 137 2.20 -13.98 4.01
N LEU A 138 2.96 -14.37 2.99
CA LEU A 138 3.71 -13.46 2.14
C LEU A 138 3.58 -13.84 0.67
N GLY A 139 3.46 -12.82 -0.17
CA GLY A 139 3.66 -12.96 -1.61
C GLY A 139 5.14 -12.93 -1.98
N THR A 140 5.50 -13.52 -3.12
CA THR A 140 6.89 -13.63 -3.56
C THR A 140 7.10 -13.09 -4.99
N VAL A 141 8.33 -12.64 -5.27
CA VAL A 141 8.68 -12.02 -6.57
C VAL A 141 8.72 -13.00 -7.74
N ASP A 142 8.71 -14.30 -7.47
CA ASP A 142 8.48 -15.37 -8.45
C ASP A 142 7.01 -15.84 -8.46
N ALA A 143 6.08 -15.00 -7.99
CA ALA A 143 4.64 -15.18 -8.08
C ALA A 143 4.05 -16.37 -7.31
N HIS A 144 4.52 -16.59 -6.07
CA HIS A 144 3.90 -17.52 -5.13
C HIS A 144 3.24 -16.79 -3.96
N LEU A 145 2.31 -17.49 -3.30
CA LEU A 145 1.82 -17.19 -1.96
C LEU A 145 2.32 -18.28 -1.03
N VAL A 146 2.92 -17.87 0.09
CA VAL A 146 3.52 -18.79 1.07
C VAL A 146 2.86 -18.57 2.43
N ALA A 147 2.44 -19.65 3.08
CA ALA A 147 2.03 -19.63 4.48
C ALA A 147 3.12 -20.22 5.36
N LEU A 148 3.44 -19.51 6.43
CA LEU A 148 4.42 -19.89 7.44
C LEU A 148 3.73 -20.05 8.79
N ASP A 149 4.19 -21.01 9.59
CA ASP A 149 3.86 -21.05 11.02
C ASP A 149 4.44 -19.82 11.73
N ALA A 150 3.60 -19.01 12.38
CA ALA A 150 4.04 -17.74 12.98
C ALA A 150 5.08 -17.92 14.10
N ARG A 151 5.12 -19.09 14.75
CA ARG A 151 6.06 -19.35 15.86
C ARG A 151 7.43 -19.81 15.37
N THR A 152 7.47 -20.56 14.27
CA THR A 152 8.67 -21.27 13.84
C THR A 152 9.20 -20.83 12.48
N GLY A 153 8.43 -20.09 11.70
CA GLY A 153 8.75 -19.74 10.32
C GLY A 153 8.73 -20.93 9.35
N ARG A 154 8.22 -22.10 9.77
CA ARG A 154 8.15 -23.29 8.92
C ARG A 154 7.05 -23.13 7.89
N VAL A 155 7.37 -23.44 6.64
CA VAL A 155 6.39 -23.47 5.54
C VAL A 155 5.28 -24.48 5.87
N ARG A 156 4.04 -24.00 5.82
CA ARG A 156 2.81 -24.80 5.91
C ARG A 156 2.39 -25.26 4.53
N TRP A 157 2.36 -24.32 3.59
CA TRP A 157 2.15 -24.54 2.18
C TRP A 157 2.80 -23.41 1.37
N ASP A 158 3.02 -23.67 0.09
CA ASP A 158 3.60 -22.78 -0.90
C ASP A 158 2.88 -23.06 -2.23
N VAL A 159 2.16 -22.08 -2.77
CA VAL A 159 1.34 -22.24 -3.99
C VAL A 159 1.73 -21.19 -5.03
N GLU A 160 1.81 -21.63 -6.28
CA GLU A 160 2.01 -20.74 -7.43
C GLU A 160 0.72 -19.95 -7.69
N VAL A 161 0.82 -18.62 -7.74
CA VAL A 161 -0.28 -17.69 -8.02
C VAL A 161 -0.40 -17.45 -9.54
N ALA A 162 0.74 -17.36 -10.22
CA ALA A 162 0.88 -17.23 -11.67
C ALA A 162 2.30 -17.61 -12.14
N ASP A 163 2.47 -17.81 -13.45
CA ASP A 163 3.77 -18.15 -14.03
C ASP A 163 4.69 -16.92 -14.12
N TYR A 164 5.72 -16.87 -13.28
CA TYR A 164 6.69 -15.76 -13.27
C TYR A 164 7.43 -15.57 -14.59
N ALA A 165 7.55 -16.61 -15.44
CA ALA A 165 8.22 -16.51 -16.74
C ALA A 165 7.44 -15.61 -17.72
N MET A 166 6.15 -15.37 -17.45
CA MET A 166 5.30 -14.46 -18.20
C MET A 166 5.41 -13.00 -17.70
N GLY A 167 6.20 -12.73 -16.65
CA GLY A 167 6.36 -11.40 -16.06
C GLY A 167 5.52 -11.14 -14.80
N TYR A 168 4.83 -12.16 -14.28
CA TYR A 168 4.09 -12.05 -13.03
C TYR A 168 5.02 -12.03 -11.82
N SER A 169 4.68 -11.21 -10.82
CA SER A 169 5.32 -11.20 -9.50
C SER A 169 4.32 -10.75 -8.44
N VAL A 170 4.55 -11.09 -7.15
CA VAL A 170 3.73 -10.61 -6.04
C VAL A 170 4.58 -9.74 -5.13
N THR A 171 4.40 -8.42 -5.23
CA THR A 171 5.09 -7.42 -4.39
C THR A 171 4.21 -6.88 -3.25
N VAL A 172 2.89 -7.05 -3.37
CA VAL A 172 1.87 -6.59 -2.43
C VAL A 172 1.93 -7.35 -1.11
N ALA A 173 1.60 -6.67 0.00
CA ALA A 173 1.33 -7.37 1.26
C ALA A 173 -0.06 -8.01 1.16
N PRO A 174 -0.22 -9.33 1.41
CA PRO A 174 -1.55 -9.94 1.42
C PRO A 174 -2.46 -9.29 2.48
N LEU A 175 -3.77 -9.42 2.32
CA LEU A 175 -4.75 -9.01 3.33
C LEU A 175 -5.46 -10.25 3.89
N ALA A 176 -5.33 -10.49 5.20
CA ALA A 176 -6.16 -11.45 5.89
C ALA A 176 -7.56 -10.87 6.10
N LEU A 177 -8.59 -11.55 5.60
CA LEU A 177 -9.97 -11.09 5.64
C LEU A 177 -10.91 -12.26 5.86
N LYS A 178 -11.68 -12.24 6.95
CA LYS A 178 -12.52 -13.35 7.38
C LYS A 178 -11.68 -14.65 7.46
N ASP A 179 -12.09 -15.65 6.70
CA ASP A 179 -11.46 -16.95 6.54
C ASP A 179 -10.62 -17.05 5.26
N LYS A 180 -10.12 -15.92 4.73
CA LYS A 180 -9.42 -15.84 3.43
C LYS A 180 -8.15 -15.01 3.49
N ILE A 181 -7.24 -15.28 2.57
CA ILE A 181 -6.09 -14.43 2.25
C ILE A 181 -6.29 -13.84 0.87
N ILE A 182 -6.49 -12.52 0.83
CA ILE A 182 -6.61 -11.76 -0.41
C ILE A 182 -5.21 -11.36 -0.89
N VAL A 183 -4.90 -11.63 -2.15
CA VAL A 183 -3.60 -11.31 -2.74
C VAL A 183 -3.75 -10.78 -4.15
N GLY A 184 -3.10 -9.64 -4.40
CA GLY A 184 -2.99 -9.04 -5.74
C GLY A 184 -1.75 -9.49 -6.49
N ILE A 185 -1.55 -8.91 -7.67
CA ILE A 185 -0.50 -9.30 -8.61
C ILE A 185 0.19 -8.08 -9.24
N SER A 186 1.45 -8.22 -9.64
CA SER A 186 2.24 -7.23 -10.36
C SER A 186 2.63 -7.72 -11.76
N GLY A 187 2.93 -6.76 -12.65
CA GLY A 187 3.51 -7.05 -13.97
C GLY A 187 2.87 -6.32 -15.15
N GLY A 188 2.23 -5.15 -14.95
CA GLY A 188 1.57 -4.38 -16.01
C GLY A 188 2.49 -4.15 -17.21
N GLU A 189 3.73 -3.74 -16.91
CA GLU A 189 4.83 -3.48 -17.85
C GLU A 189 5.32 -4.72 -18.62
N TYR A 190 4.75 -5.90 -18.38
CA TYR A 190 5.10 -7.16 -19.06
C TYR A 190 3.92 -7.76 -19.84
N GLY A 191 2.80 -7.04 -19.97
CA GLY A 191 1.63 -7.51 -20.72
C GLY A 191 0.96 -8.72 -20.06
N ILE A 192 0.95 -8.76 -18.72
CA ILE A 192 0.18 -9.74 -17.96
C ILE A 192 -1.33 -9.44 -18.04
N ARG A 193 -2.18 -10.40 -17.66
CA ARG A 193 -3.61 -10.16 -17.43
C ARG A 193 -3.84 -10.07 -15.93
N GLY A 194 -4.22 -8.89 -15.45
CA GLY A 194 -4.33 -8.59 -14.02
C GLY A 194 -5.50 -9.30 -13.36
N PHE A 195 -5.37 -9.52 -12.05
CA PHE A 195 -6.41 -10.15 -11.24
C PHE A 195 -6.24 -9.85 -9.75
N LEU A 196 -7.28 -10.13 -8.97
CA LEU A 196 -7.25 -10.24 -7.52
C LEU A 196 -7.73 -11.63 -7.12
N ASP A 197 -7.02 -12.30 -6.21
CA ASP A 197 -7.35 -13.64 -5.76
C ASP A 197 -7.69 -13.68 -4.27
N ALA A 198 -8.54 -14.64 -3.89
CA ALA A 198 -8.65 -15.11 -2.51
C ALA A 198 -8.21 -16.56 -2.38
N TYR A 199 -7.52 -16.87 -1.29
CA TYR A 199 -7.02 -18.20 -0.95
C TYR A 199 -7.51 -18.65 0.42
N ASP A 200 -7.77 -19.94 0.54
CA ASP A 200 -8.01 -20.60 1.81
C ASP A 200 -6.70 -20.61 2.65
N PRO A 201 -6.70 -20.05 3.88
CA PRO A 201 -5.50 -19.89 4.68
C PRO A 201 -4.92 -21.23 5.19
N VAL A 202 -5.71 -22.30 5.20
CA VAL A 202 -5.31 -23.62 5.73
C VAL A 202 -4.66 -24.47 4.65
N THR A 203 -5.21 -24.44 3.44
CA THR A 203 -4.87 -25.34 2.34
C THR A 203 -4.07 -24.68 1.23
N GLY A 204 -4.19 -23.36 1.07
CA GLY A 204 -3.66 -22.63 -0.08
C GLY A 204 -4.50 -22.82 -1.36
N GLU A 205 -5.71 -23.36 -1.27
CA GLU A 205 -6.62 -23.46 -2.41
C GLU A 205 -7.14 -22.06 -2.81
N ARG A 206 -7.10 -21.74 -4.10
CA ARG A 206 -7.71 -20.49 -4.61
C ARG A 206 -9.22 -20.62 -4.58
N LEU A 207 -9.87 -19.78 -3.77
CA LEU A 207 -11.32 -19.75 -3.57
C LEU A 207 -12.03 -19.02 -4.70
N TRP A 208 -11.52 -17.85 -5.08
CA TRP A 208 -12.03 -17.08 -6.21
C TRP A 208 -10.91 -16.25 -6.85
N ARG A 209 -11.16 -15.84 -8.10
CA ARG A 209 -10.34 -14.89 -8.87
C ARG A 209 -11.27 -13.88 -9.53
N PHE A 210 -11.00 -12.59 -9.33
CA PHE A 210 -11.55 -11.51 -10.14
C PHE A 210 -10.50 -11.07 -11.16
N TRP A 211 -10.79 -11.19 -12.46
CA TRP A 211 -9.92 -10.65 -13.50
C TRP A 211 -10.18 -9.14 -13.66
N THR A 212 -9.15 -8.33 -13.51
CA THR A 212 -9.27 -6.87 -13.70
C THR A 212 -9.30 -6.47 -15.17
N VAL A 213 -8.91 -7.39 -16.05
CA VAL A 213 -9.11 -7.28 -17.50
C VAL A 213 -10.15 -8.32 -17.93
N PRO A 214 -11.38 -7.93 -18.31
CA PRO A 214 -12.47 -8.83 -18.66
C PRO A 214 -12.26 -9.48 -20.03
N GLY A 215 -12.48 -10.79 -20.08
CA GLY A 215 -12.42 -11.62 -21.27
C GLY A 215 -13.78 -11.75 -21.96
N PRO A 216 -13.85 -12.46 -23.09
CA PRO A 216 -15.07 -12.59 -23.89
C PRO A 216 -16.26 -13.08 -23.07
N GLY A 217 -17.33 -12.27 -23.05
CA GLY A 217 -18.57 -12.57 -22.31
C GLY A 217 -18.63 -12.00 -20.89
N GLU A 218 -17.54 -11.41 -20.39
CA GLU A 218 -17.49 -10.70 -19.10
C GLU A 218 -17.86 -9.21 -19.29
N PRO A 219 -18.56 -8.57 -18.33
CA PRO A 219 -18.83 -7.13 -18.38
C PRO A 219 -17.55 -6.30 -18.53
N GLY A 220 -17.58 -5.25 -19.37
CA GLY A 220 -16.44 -4.38 -19.66
C GLY A 220 -15.53 -4.87 -20.79
N HIS A 221 -15.67 -6.12 -21.26
CA HIS A 221 -14.87 -6.67 -22.35
C HIS A 221 -15.00 -5.88 -23.65
N ASP A 222 -16.17 -5.31 -23.91
CA ASP A 222 -16.46 -4.46 -25.07
C ASP A 222 -15.65 -3.16 -25.12
N THR A 223 -14.96 -2.81 -24.02
CA THR A 223 -14.02 -1.68 -23.95
C THR A 223 -12.59 -2.04 -24.36
N TRP A 224 -12.35 -3.26 -24.84
CA TRP A 224 -11.06 -3.72 -25.37
C TRP A 224 -11.18 -4.08 -26.85
N SER A 225 -10.26 -3.57 -27.66
CA SER A 225 -10.23 -3.89 -29.08
C SER A 225 -9.56 -5.24 -29.36
N GLY A 226 -10.23 -6.08 -30.18
CA GLY A 226 -9.70 -7.38 -30.60
C GLY A 226 -9.23 -8.24 -29.43
N ASP A 227 -7.98 -8.70 -29.49
CA ASP A 227 -7.37 -9.57 -28.49
C ASP A 227 -6.48 -8.80 -27.48
N SER A 228 -6.58 -7.47 -27.41
CA SER A 228 -5.76 -6.65 -26.51
C SER A 228 -5.94 -7.00 -25.03
N TRP A 229 -7.13 -7.47 -24.65
CA TRP A 229 -7.45 -7.93 -23.30
C TRP A 229 -6.56 -9.10 -22.81
N GLU A 230 -6.00 -9.92 -23.71
CA GLU A 230 -5.12 -11.02 -23.32
C GLU A 230 -3.80 -10.54 -22.67
N ARG A 231 -3.43 -9.29 -22.94
CA ARG A 231 -2.19 -8.63 -22.48
C ARG A 231 -2.47 -7.28 -21.83
N GLY A 232 -3.68 -7.13 -21.30
CA GLY A 232 -4.24 -5.84 -20.93
C GLY A 232 -3.65 -5.20 -19.68
N GLY A 233 -2.70 -5.80 -18.97
CA GLY A 233 -2.12 -5.22 -17.76
C GLY A 233 -3.11 -5.25 -16.59
N ALA A 234 -3.42 -4.07 -16.04
CA ALA A 234 -4.28 -3.80 -14.88
C ALA A 234 -3.91 -4.56 -13.59
N PRO A 235 -2.63 -4.57 -13.15
CA PRO A 235 -2.20 -5.26 -11.94
C PRO A 235 -2.84 -4.67 -10.65
N THR A 236 -2.76 -5.40 -9.54
CA THR A 236 -3.44 -5.11 -8.26
C THR A 236 -2.43 -5.03 -7.10
N TRP A 237 -1.32 -4.32 -7.33
CA TRP A 237 -0.05 -4.53 -6.63
C TRP A 237 0.13 -3.79 -5.28
N VAL A 238 -0.91 -3.16 -4.76
CA VAL A 238 -0.92 -2.49 -3.44
C VAL A 238 -2.16 -2.95 -2.66
N THR A 239 -2.00 -3.13 -1.34
CA THR A 239 -3.04 -3.68 -0.47
C THR A 239 -4.23 -2.72 -0.37
N GLY A 240 -5.43 -3.24 -0.62
CA GLY A 240 -6.69 -2.50 -0.53
C GLY A 240 -7.20 -2.28 0.90
N ALA A 241 -8.47 -1.85 0.99
CA ALA A 241 -9.20 -1.60 2.24
C ALA A 241 -10.49 -2.42 2.29
N TYR A 242 -11.09 -2.52 3.47
CA TYR A 242 -12.33 -3.27 3.68
C TYR A 242 -13.26 -2.52 4.65
N ASP A 243 -14.55 -2.49 4.33
CA ASP A 243 -15.59 -2.00 5.23
C ASP A 243 -16.39 -3.19 5.78
N PRO A 244 -16.25 -3.52 7.09
CA PRO A 244 -16.99 -4.63 7.70
C PRO A 244 -18.49 -4.38 7.86
N GLU A 245 -18.96 -3.12 7.87
CA GLU A 245 -20.38 -2.82 7.98
C GLU A 245 -21.12 -3.02 6.66
N LEU A 246 -20.43 -2.75 5.55
CA LEU A 246 -20.96 -2.93 4.19
C LEU A 246 -20.62 -4.31 3.61
N ASP A 247 -19.65 -5.00 4.21
CA ASP A 247 -19.05 -6.22 3.68
C ASP A 247 -18.49 -6.03 2.26
N LEU A 248 -17.75 -4.93 2.06
CA LEU A 248 -17.17 -4.54 0.76
C LEU A 248 -15.65 -4.45 0.84
N LEU A 249 -14.98 -5.12 -0.11
CA LEU A 249 -13.54 -5.08 -0.34
C LEU A 249 -13.23 -4.06 -1.43
N TYR A 250 -12.38 -3.07 -1.14
CA TYR A 250 -11.97 -2.04 -2.09
C TYR A 250 -10.53 -2.25 -2.54
N TRP A 251 -10.30 -2.32 -3.84
CA TRP A 251 -8.97 -2.55 -4.39
C TRP A 251 -8.70 -1.69 -5.63
N GLY A 252 -7.52 -1.10 -5.71
CA GLY A 252 -7.11 -0.29 -6.86
C GLY A 252 -6.47 -1.13 -7.96
N THR A 253 -6.70 -0.79 -9.22
CA THR A 253 -6.15 -1.48 -10.40
C THR A 253 -5.18 -0.57 -11.16
N GLY A 254 -4.16 -1.19 -11.75
CA GLY A 254 -3.09 -0.49 -12.45
C GLY A 254 -3.38 -0.18 -13.91
N ASN A 255 -2.31 0.16 -14.60
CA ASN A 255 -2.24 0.60 -15.98
C ASN A 255 -2.64 -0.47 -17.02
N PRO A 256 -3.27 -0.09 -18.15
CA PRO A 256 -3.51 -0.99 -19.27
C PRO A 256 -2.24 -1.19 -20.12
N GLY A 257 -2.01 -2.43 -20.59
CA GLY A 257 -0.86 -2.79 -21.41
C GLY A 257 -1.14 -2.76 -22.92
N PRO A 258 -0.25 -2.23 -23.78
CA PRO A 258 1.03 -1.59 -23.45
C PRO A 258 0.83 -0.17 -22.94
N ASP A 259 1.63 0.23 -21.96
CA ASP A 259 1.39 1.38 -21.08
C ASP A 259 1.18 2.71 -21.83
N PHE A 260 1.94 2.97 -22.89
CA PHE A 260 1.95 4.27 -23.59
C PHE A 260 1.40 4.23 -25.02
N ILE A 261 1.06 3.05 -25.57
CA ILE A 261 0.55 2.90 -26.95
C ILE A 261 -0.92 2.48 -26.89
N GLY A 262 -1.83 3.47 -26.93
CA GLY A 262 -3.27 3.24 -26.86
C GLY A 262 -3.87 2.65 -28.14
N GLU A 263 -3.27 2.89 -29.32
CA GLU A 263 -3.84 2.52 -30.62
C GLU A 263 -3.99 1.02 -30.83
N VAL A 264 -3.23 0.20 -30.09
CA VAL A 264 -3.33 -1.27 -30.16
C VAL A 264 -4.34 -1.86 -29.16
N ARG A 265 -4.98 -1.00 -28.36
CA ARG A 265 -5.95 -1.33 -27.31
C ARG A 265 -7.04 -0.27 -27.20
N GLU A 266 -7.59 0.18 -28.32
CA GLU A 266 -8.69 1.15 -28.36
C GLU A 266 -9.85 0.78 -27.40
N GLY A 267 -10.45 1.81 -26.79
CA GLY A 267 -11.54 1.70 -25.83
C GLY A 267 -11.12 2.11 -24.41
N ASP A 268 -12.09 2.18 -23.50
CA ASP A 268 -11.86 2.65 -22.12
C ASP A 268 -10.94 1.71 -21.30
N ASN A 269 -10.68 0.47 -21.78
CA ASN A 269 -9.80 -0.51 -21.14
C ASN A 269 -10.23 -0.93 -19.72
N LEU A 270 -11.53 -1.10 -19.47
CA LEU A 270 -12.03 -1.50 -18.15
C LEU A 270 -11.50 -2.86 -17.73
N TYR A 271 -11.11 -3.12 -16.50
CA TYR A 271 -11.16 -2.25 -15.32
C TYR A 271 -9.75 -1.76 -14.96
N SER A 272 -8.93 -1.34 -15.94
CA SER A 272 -7.67 -0.64 -15.64
C SER A 272 -7.98 0.71 -14.97
N GLU A 273 -7.00 1.24 -14.25
CA GLU A 273 -7.09 2.57 -13.64
C GLU A 273 -8.37 2.83 -12.84
N SER A 274 -8.77 1.85 -12.04
CA SER A 274 -10.05 1.84 -11.35
C SER A 274 -9.91 1.55 -9.86
N LEU A 275 -10.84 2.08 -9.07
CA LEU A 275 -11.17 1.52 -7.77
C LEU A 275 -12.34 0.55 -7.98
N ILE A 276 -12.15 -0.72 -7.64
CA ILE A 276 -13.20 -1.74 -7.67
C ILE A 276 -13.68 -2.04 -6.25
N ALA A 277 -14.98 -2.25 -6.09
CA ALA A 277 -15.57 -2.81 -4.88
C ALA A 277 -16.10 -4.21 -5.17
N LEU A 278 -15.63 -5.18 -4.39
CA LEU A 278 -15.97 -6.58 -4.54
C LEU A 278 -16.68 -7.10 -3.28
N ASP A 279 -17.60 -8.04 -3.49
CA ASP A 279 -18.02 -8.95 -2.43
C ASP A 279 -16.81 -9.83 -2.04
N PRO A 280 -16.36 -9.80 -0.77
CA PRO A 280 -15.13 -10.49 -0.36
C PRO A 280 -15.27 -12.01 -0.30
N ASP A 281 -16.49 -12.54 -0.24
CA ASP A 281 -16.74 -13.97 -0.15
C ASP A 281 -16.71 -14.65 -1.52
N THR A 282 -17.14 -13.93 -2.56
CA THR A 282 -17.32 -14.46 -3.92
C THR A 282 -16.38 -13.84 -4.96
N GLY A 283 -15.86 -12.64 -4.70
CA GLY A 283 -15.11 -11.85 -5.68
C GLY A 283 -16.00 -11.15 -6.72
N GLU A 284 -17.32 -11.14 -6.54
CA GLU A 284 -18.26 -10.49 -7.46
C GLU A 284 -18.13 -8.96 -7.38
N LEU A 285 -18.02 -8.32 -8.55
CA LEU A 285 -17.96 -6.86 -8.67
C LEU A 285 -19.30 -6.22 -8.30
N GLN A 286 -19.27 -5.35 -7.30
CA GLN A 286 -20.43 -4.58 -6.84
C GLN A 286 -20.53 -3.24 -7.55
N TRP A 287 -19.41 -2.53 -7.62
CA TRP A 287 -19.26 -1.29 -8.39
C TRP A 287 -17.81 -1.03 -8.74
N TYR A 288 -17.56 -0.13 -9.68
CA TYR A 288 -16.23 0.40 -9.97
C TYR A 288 -16.31 1.90 -10.26
N PHE A 289 -15.21 2.60 -10.04
CA PHE A 289 -14.97 3.95 -10.54
C PHE A 289 -13.65 3.97 -11.30
N GLN A 290 -13.68 4.34 -12.59
CA GLN A 290 -12.47 4.41 -13.41
C GLN A 290 -11.93 5.85 -13.42
N PHE A 291 -10.74 6.04 -12.86
CA PHE A 291 -10.10 7.36 -12.73
C PHE A 291 -9.55 7.87 -14.07
N LEU A 292 -9.04 6.96 -14.90
CA LEU A 292 -8.45 7.28 -16.20
C LEU A 292 -8.80 6.22 -17.25
N PRO A 293 -9.90 6.44 -18.00
CA PRO A 293 -10.20 5.63 -19.17
C PRO A 293 -9.13 5.77 -20.26
N HIS A 294 -8.78 4.66 -20.91
CA HIS A 294 -7.79 4.64 -22.00
C HIS A 294 -6.42 5.24 -21.62
N ASP A 295 -5.90 4.94 -20.43
CA ASP A 295 -4.62 5.48 -19.96
C ASP A 295 -3.48 5.26 -20.96
N ILE A 296 -2.65 6.29 -21.14
CA ILE A 296 -1.44 6.31 -21.98
C ILE A 296 -0.26 6.97 -21.24
N HIS A 297 -0.33 7.03 -19.91
CA HIS A 297 0.60 7.76 -19.05
C HIS A 297 1.22 6.91 -17.95
N ASP A 298 0.78 5.66 -17.76
CA ASP A 298 1.21 4.76 -16.68
C ASP A 298 0.82 5.29 -15.29
N TYR A 299 -0.47 5.63 -15.15
CA TYR A 299 -1.00 6.29 -13.96
C TYR A 299 -1.71 5.36 -12.97
N ASP A 300 -1.15 4.16 -12.76
CA ASP A 300 -1.68 3.12 -11.86
C ASP A 300 -2.54 3.66 -10.71
N SER A 301 -3.82 3.32 -10.71
CA SER A 301 -4.78 3.68 -9.67
C SER A 301 -4.79 2.66 -8.54
N THR A 302 -3.61 2.27 -8.06
CA THR A 302 -3.42 1.28 -6.98
C THR A 302 -3.15 1.91 -5.61
N GLN A 303 -3.25 3.24 -5.46
CA GLN A 303 -3.01 3.88 -4.16
C GLN A 303 -3.93 3.30 -3.08
N VAL A 304 -3.52 3.44 -1.81
CA VAL A 304 -4.30 2.89 -0.68
C VAL A 304 -5.63 3.66 -0.55
N PRO A 305 -6.80 3.00 -0.73
CA PRO A 305 -8.08 3.65 -0.53
C PRO A 305 -8.32 3.90 0.97
N VAL A 306 -8.54 5.15 1.38
CA VAL A 306 -8.76 5.50 2.79
C VAL A 306 -10.25 5.67 3.07
N LEU A 307 -10.79 4.86 3.98
CA LEU A 307 -12.20 4.88 4.31
C LEU A 307 -12.46 5.85 5.47
N LEU A 308 -13.46 6.72 5.34
CA LEU A 308 -13.88 7.63 6.39
C LEU A 308 -15.38 7.89 6.38
N ASP A 309 -15.95 8.12 7.56
CA ASP A 309 -17.35 8.49 7.74
C ASP A 309 -17.39 9.97 8.09
N ALA A 310 -18.16 10.76 7.34
CA ALA A 310 -18.25 12.20 7.52
C ALA A 310 -19.62 12.74 7.11
N GLU A 311 -19.96 13.93 7.62
CA GLU A 311 -21.04 14.71 7.02
C GLU A 311 -20.55 15.34 5.72
N PHE A 312 -21.22 15.05 4.62
CA PHE A 312 -20.95 15.62 3.31
C PHE A 312 -22.23 16.30 2.82
N GLU A 313 -22.14 17.60 2.54
CA GLU A 313 -23.30 18.44 2.15
C GLU A 313 -24.50 18.37 3.11
N GLY A 314 -24.22 18.15 4.41
CA GLY A 314 -25.24 18.09 5.46
C GLY A 314 -25.85 16.71 5.70
N GLU A 315 -25.41 15.67 4.97
CA GLU A 315 -25.87 14.30 5.14
C GLU A 315 -24.71 13.38 5.57
N PRO A 316 -24.95 12.38 6.45
CA PRO A 316 -23.94 11.39 6.79
C PRO A 316 -23.63 10.51 5.57
N ARG A 317 -22.35 10.45 5.18
CA ARG A 317 -21.88 9.64 4.05
C ARG A 317 -20.74 8.72 4.47
N LYS A 318 -20.69 7.56 3.83
CA LYS A 318 -19.58 6.62 3.89
C LYS A 318 -18.69 6.88 2.69
N LEU A 319 -17.50 7.42 2.93
CA LEU A 319 -16.62 7.93 1.89
C LEU A 319 -15.37 7.05 1.74
N VAL A 320 -14.82 7.03 0.54
CA VAL A 320 -13.45 6.64 0.25
C VAL A 320 -12.73 7.83 -0.38
N VAL A 321 -11.55 8.14 0.13
CA VAL A 321 -10.69 9.21 -0.40
C VAL A 321 -9.44 8.62 -1.01
N PHE A 322 -9.03 9.20 -2.15
CA PHE A 322 -8.04 8.60 -3.03
C PHE A 322 -7.15 9.68 -3.68
N PRO A 323 -6.02 10.06 -3.05
CA PRO A 323 -4.98 10.84 -3.71
C PRO A 323 -4.34 9.99 -4.81
N ASN A 324 -4.73 10.19 -6.07
CA ASN A 324 -4.36 9.31 -7.17
C ASN A 324 -2.99 9.66 -7.76
N ARG A 325 -2.31 8.66 -8.35
CA ARG A 325 -1.04 8.83 -9.10
C ARG A 325 -1.12 9.96 -10.13
N ASN A 326 -2.27 10.10 -10.79
CA ASN A 326 -2.53 11.07 -11.84
C ASN A 326 -2.55 12.56 -11.37
N GLY A 327 -2.43 12.83 -10.07
CA GLY A 327 -2.38 14.20 -9.54
C GLY A 327 -3.73 14.83 -9.15
N PHE A 328 -4.83 14.09 -9.32
CA PHE A 328 -6.14 14.45 -8.77
C PHE A 328 -6.42 13.71 -7.47
N TYR A 329 -7.10 14.41 -6.56
CA TYR A 329 -7.62 13.88 -5.31
C TYR A 329 -9.11 13.61 -5.49
N TYR A 330 -9.52 12.37 -5.25
CA TYR A 330 -10.89 11.94 -5.42
C TYR A 330 -11.58 11.67 -4.09
N VAL A 331 -12.85 12.03 -4.00
CA VAL A 331 -13.78 11.60 -2.95
C VAL A 331 -14.93 10.88 -3.63
N LEU A 332 -15.16 9.62 -3.23
CA LEU A 332 -16.25 8.81 -3.74
C LEU A 332 -17.15 8.36 -2.58
N ASP A 333 -18.42 8.13 -2.86
CA ASP A 333 -19.28 7.34 -1.98
C ASP A 333 -18.85 5.88 -2.04
N ARG A 334 -18.40 5.30 -0.92
CA ARG A 334 -17.88 3.92 -0.93
C ARG A 334 -18.97 2.85 -0.95
N VAL A 335 -20.24 3.22 -0.81
CA VAL A 335 -21.37 2.28 -0.94
C VAL A 335 -21.67 2.05 -2.43
N THR A 336 -21.64 3.10 -3.24
CA THR A 336 -22.12 3.08 -4.63
C THR A 336 -21.04 3.30 -5.69
N GLY A 337 -19.88 3.82 -5.32
CA GLY A 337 -18.86 4.28 -6.27
C GLY A 337 -19.15 5.66 -6.88
N GLU A 338 -20.18 6.36 -6.40
CA GLU A 338 -20.55 7.70 -6.90
C GLU A 338 -19.40 8.69 -6.72
N PHE A 339 -19.05 9.39 -7.80
CA PHE A 339 -18.11 10.50 -7.78
C PHE A 339 -18.72 11.72 -7.06
N LEU A 340 -17.98 12.28 -6.10
CA LEU A 340 -18.43 13.45 -5.33
C LEU A 340 -17.50 14.65 -5.54
N VAL A 341 -16.18 14.43 -5.47
CA VAL A 341 -15.19 15.50 -5.61
C VAL A 341 -13.97 15.00 -6.37
N GLY A 342 -13.44 15.88 -7.22
CA GLY A 342 -12.16 15.70 -7.88
C GLY A 342 -11.42 17.03 -7.99
N THR A 343 -10.26 17.14 -7.33
CA THR A 343 -9.47 18.38 -7.26
C THR A 343 -7.99 18.07 -7.51
N PRO A 344 -7.27 18.82 -8.37
CA PRO A 344 -5.82 18.68 -8.46
C PRO A 344 -5.16 18.95 -7.10
N PHE A 345 -4.43 17.97 -6.56
CA PHE A 345 -3.65 18.13 -5.32
C PHE A 345 -2.15 18.25 -5.58
N ALA A 346 -1.74 18.12 -6.84
CA ALA A 346 -0.39 18.28 -7.33
C ALA A 346 -0.40 18.94 -8.71
N ARG A 347 0.77 19.39 -9.17
CA ARG A 347 0.93 19.82 -10.56
C ARG A 347 0.61 18.67 -11.51
N GLN A 348 -0.44 18.84 -12.31
CA GLN A 348 -0.80 17.95 -13.41
C GLN A 348 -1.02 18.76 -14.70
N THR A 349 -0.66 18.20 -15.86
CA THR A 349 -0.85 18.84 -17.16
C THR A 349 -1.54 17.94 -18.19
N TRP A 350 -1.73 16.66 -17.88
CA TRP A 350 -2.32 15.69 -18.81
C TRP A 350 -3.83 15.87 -18.98
N ALA A 351 -4.50 16.52 -18.02
CA ALA A 351 -5.91 16.87 -18.13
C ALA A 351 -6.14 18.37 -17.89
N ARG A 352 -7.12 18.94 -18.61
CA ARG A 352 -7.58 20.32 -18.41
C ARG A 352 -8.48 20.45 -17.18
N GLY A 353 -9.03 19.34 -16.70
CA GLY A 353 -9.95 19.24 -15.58
C GLY A 353 -10.68 17.90 -15.61
N LEU A 354 -11.65 17.74 -14.72
CA LEU A 354 -12.60 16.63 -14.73
C LEU A 354 -13.97 17.17 -15.11
N ASP A 355 -14.80 16.35 -15.76
CA ASP A 355 -16.21 16.66 -15.97
C ASP A 355 -17.07 16.38 -14.73
N GLU A 356 -18.39 16.48 -14.87
CA GLU A 356 -19.34 16.32 -13.77
C GLU A 356 -19.38 14.90 -13.18
N ASP A 357 -18.99 13.89 -13.96
CA ASP A 357 -18.92 12.49 -13.55
C ASP A 357 -17.50 12.10 -13.07
N GLY A 358 -16.57 13.05 -13.04
CA GLY A 358 -15.19 12.82 -12.66
C GLY A 358 -14.31 12.25 -13.77
N ARG A 359 -14.81 12.19 -15.02
CA ARG A 359 -14.02 11.73 -16.17
C ARG A 359 -13.04 12.83 -16.60
N PRO A 360 -11.76 12.50 -16.88
CA PRO A 360 -10.78 13.49 -17.29
C PRO A 360 -11.05 14.11 -18.66
N ILE A 361 -10.83 15.43 -18.74
CA ILE A 361 -10.82 16.18 -20.00
C ILE A 361 -9.35 16.26 -20.46
N GLU A 362 -8.90 15.28 -21.22
CA GLU A 362 -7.50 15.14 -21.61
C GLU A 362 -6.94 16.33 -22.41
N ALA A 363 -5.64 16.55 -22.27
CA ALA A 363 -4.84 17.56 -22.94
C ALA A 363 -4.01 16.91 -24.07
N PRO A 364 -4.41 17.04 -25.35
CA PRO A 364 -3.77 16.34 -26.47
C PRO A 364 -2.27 16.64 -26.64
N GLU A 365 -1.80 17.78 -26.14
CA GLU A 365 -0.39 18.16 -26.14
C GLU A 365 0.51 17.26 -25.26
N THR A 366 -0.10 16.43 -24.41
CA THR A 366 0.62 15.51 -23.50
C THR A 366 0.65 14.06 -23.98
N ILE A 367 -0.05 13.76 -25.08
CA ILE A 367 -0.04 12.43 -25.70
C ILE A 367 1.38 12.11 -26.18
N PRO A 368 2.01 11.02 -25.73
CA PRO A 368 3.35 10.63 -26.16
C PRO A 368 3.46 10.55 -27.70
N SER A 369 4.60 10.98 -28.24
CA SER A 369 4.89 10.92 -29.67
C SER A 369 6.36 10.56 -29.92
N GLN A 370 6.75 10.32 -31.17
CA GLN A 370 8.17 10.12 -31.51
C GLN A 370 9.03 11.37 -31.26
N ASP A 371 8.43 12.57 -31.26
CA ASP A 371 9.11 13.83 -31.01
C ASP A 371 9.24 14.17 -29.52
N GLY A 372 8.56 13.40 -28.66
CA GLY A 372 8.53 13.62 -27.22
C GLY A 372 7.33 14.47 -26.79
N ALA A 373 6.67 14.08 -25.69
CA ALA A 373 5.65 14.89 -25.03
C ALA A 373 6.06 15.17 -23.58
N VAL A 374 5.94 16.42 -23.14
CA VAL A 374 6.19 16.81 -21.75
C VAL A 374 4.90 16.66 -20.98
N VAL A 375 4.93 15.91 -19.87
CA VAL A 375 3.76 15.68 -19.03
C VAL A 375 4.12 15.76 -17.54
N TYR A 376 3.12 16.17 -16.76
CA TYR A 376 3.13 16.22 -15.31
C TYR A 376 1.87 15.54 -14.76
N PRO A 377 1.97 14.74 -13.68
CA PRO A 377 3.23 14.19 -13.16
C PRO A 377 3.91 13.27 -14.19
N ASP A 378 5.15 12.84 -13.95
CA ASP A 378 5.68 11.66 -14.65
C ASP A 378 4.96 10.39 -14.18
N ASP A 379 5.28 9.25 -14.78
CA ASP A 379 4.82 7.88 -14.49
C ASP A 379 5.10 7.44 -13.04
N ASP A 380 6.10 8.02 -12.35
CA ASP A 380 6.22 7.82 -10.89
C ASP A 380 4.99 8.39 -10.13
N GLY A 381 4.31 9.36 -10.74
CA GLY A 381 3.08 10.00 -10.28
C GLY A 381 3.25 11.05 -9.19
N ALA A 382 2.16 11.74 -8.89
CA ALA A 382 2.07 12.66 -7.75
C ALA A 382 1.98 11.92 -6.41
N ALA A 383 1.36 10.74 -6.42
CA ALA A 383 1.26 9.77 -5.33
C ALA A 383 1.55 8.37 -5.86
N ASN A 384 1.83 7.40 -4.99
CA ASN A 384 2.19 6.05 -5.41
C ASN A 384 1.84 5.03 -4.29
N TRP A 385 2.58 3.93 -4.15
CA TRP A 385 2.28 2.85 -3.20
C TRP A 385 2.40 3.23 -1.71
N TYR A 386 3.17 4.27 -1.40
CA TYR A 386 3.41 4.68 -0.04
C TYR A 386 2.14 5.27 0.57
N SER A 387 1.82 4.83 1.79
CA SER A 387 0.48 5.05 2.32
C SER A 387 0.26 6.50 2.80
N PRO A 388 -0.92 7.11 2.53
CA PRO A 388 -1.39 8.28 3.27
C PRO A 388 -1.73 7.95 4.72
N THR A 389 -2.09 8.97 5.48
CA THR A 389 -2.78 8.79 6.77
C THR A 389 -3.88 9.84 6.95
N TYR A 390 -4.99 9.43 7.57
CA TYR A 390 -6.08 10.32 7.97
C TYR A 390 -6.06 10.48 9.50
N SER A 391 -6.27 11.69 10.01
CA SER A 391 -6.45 11.90 11.45
C SER A 391 -7.87 12.39 11.75
N PRO A 392 -8.70 11.60 12.46
CA PRO A 392 -10.02 12.07 12.89
C PRO A 392 -9.93 13.21 13.92
N GLN A 393 -8.78 13.40 14.57
CA GLN A 393 -8.57 14.49 15.54
C GLN A 393 -8.41 15.86 14.87
N THR A 394 -7.80 15.90 13.69
CA THR A 394 -7.61 17.14 12.91
C THR A 394 -8.62 17.26 11.77
N ASN A 395 -9.26 16.16 11.39
CA ASN A 395 -10.05 16.00 10.19
C ASN A 395 -9.25 16.38 8.93
N LEU A 396 -8.04 15.84 8.81
CA LEU A 396 -7.13 16.07 7.68
C LEU A 396 -6.59 14.75 7.14
N ILE A 397 -6.42 14.68 5.82
CA ILE A 397 -5.61 13.67 5.14
C ILE A 397 -4.20 14.21 4.98
N TYR A 398 -3.20 13.38 5.22
CA TYR A 398 -1.80 13.70 4.95
C TYR A 398 -1.29 12.80 3.84
N GLN A 399 -0.66 13.41 2.83
CA GLN A 399 -0.16 12.75 1.64
C GLN A 399 1.24 13.26 1.30
N ASN A 400 2.16 12.34 1.04
CA ASN A 400 3.45 12.67 0.45
C ASN A 400 3.26 12.90 -1.06
N VAL A 401 3.71 14.03 -1.59
CA VAL A 401 3.47 14.46 -2.96
C VAL A 401 4.78 14.66 -3.70
N ARG A 402 4.80 14.19 -4.95
CA ARG A 402 5.92 14.31 -5.87
C ARG A 402 5.52 15.30 -6.97
N GLU A 403 6.29 16.37 -7.14
CA GLU A 403 6.14 17.30 -8.26
C GLU A 403 7.34 17.16 -9.18
N LYS A 404 7.17 16.32 -10.19
CA LYS A 404 8.19 15.93 -11.16
C LYS A 404 7.50 15.68 -12.50
N GLY A 405 8.10 16.15 -13.59
CA GLY A 405 7.62 15.88 -14.95
C GLY A 405 8.51 14.91 -15.70
N GLY A 406 7.98 14.43 -16.83
CA GLY A 406 8.70 13.54 -17.75
C GLY A 406 8.53 13.98 -19.19
N VAL A 407 9.50 13.59 -20.03
CA VAL A 407 9.40 13.70 -21.49
C VAL A 407 9.34 12.29 -22.08
N TYR A 408 8.24 11.96 -22.75
CA TYR A 408 7.92 10.60 -23.21
C TYR A 408 8.03 10.50 -24.72
N TYR A 409 8.91 9.62 -25.18
CA TYR A 409 9.13 9.31 -26.58
C TYR A 409 8.60 7.92 -26.89
N LEU A 410 7.65 7.81 -27.82
CA LEU A 410 7.12 6.50 -28.23
C LEU A 410 8.23 5.61 -28.79
N ALA A 411 8.14 4.33 -28.47
CA ALA A 411 9.03 3.27 -28.91
C ALA A 411 8.23 2.01 -29.25
N ASP A 412 8.81 1.08 -30.00
CA ASP A 412 8.11 -0.16 -30.36
C ASP A 412 7.76 -0.99 -29.11
N ALA A 413 6.50 -1.43 -29.00
CA ALA A 413 6.04 -2.40 -28.01
C ALA A 413 5.59 -3.69 -28.71
N THR A 414 6.54 -4.61 -28.96
CA THR A 414 6.18 -5.97 -29.39
C THR A 414 6.13 -6.87 -28.17
N TYR A 415 5.00 -7.53 -27.96
CA TYR A 415 4.85 -8.46 -26.86
C TYR A 415 5.73 -9.69 -27.05
N GLU A 416 6.53 -9.98 -26.04
CA GLU A 416 7.23 -11.24 -25.87
C GLU A 416 7.15 -11.66 -24.40
N PRO A 417 6.80 -12.92 -24.08
CA PRO A 417 6.70 -13.38 -22.70
C PRO A 417 7.92 -13.02 -21.84
N GLY A 418 7.66 -12.41 -20.69
CA GLY A 418 8.70 -12.02 -19.73
C GLY A 418 9.57 -10.83 -20.17
N LYS A 419 9.20 -10.11 -21.25
CA LYS A 419 9.87 -8.87 -21.68
C LYS A 419 8.99 -7.65 -21.46
N ILE A 420 9.66 -6.50 -21.33
CA ILE A 420 9.03 -5.20 -21.16
C ILE A 420 8.11 -4.88 -22.35
N TYR A 421 6.91 -4.38 -22.05
CA TYR A 421 5.80 -4.11 -22.97
C TYR A 421 5.19 -2.71 -22.75
N MET A 422 6.00 -1.69 -22.45
CA MET A 422 5.49 -0.34 -22.13
C MET A 422 5.22 0.56 -23.35
N GLY A 423 6.12 0.56 -24.34
CA GLY A 423 5.95 1.35 -25.57
C GLY A 423 6.36 2.82 -25.53
N ALA A 424 7.06 3.26 -24.47
CA ALA A 424 7.76 4.54 -24.48
C ALA A 424 9.07 4.51 -23.70
N SER A 425 9.90 5.53 -23.94
CA SER A 425 11.05 5.86 -23.09
C SER A 425 10.84 7.22 -22.42
N ARG A 426 11.21 7.29 -21.14
CA ARG A 426 11.13 8.52 -20.33
C ARG A 426 12.48 9.23 -20.27
N ARG A 427 12.46 10.56 -20.36
CA ARG A 427 13.57 11.45 -19.99
C ARG A 427 13.11 12.47 -18.95
N VAL A 428 14.03 12.95 -18.14
CA VAL A 428 13.77 14.07 -17.21
C VAL A 428 13.60 15.36 -18.01
N VAL A 429 12.70 16.25 -17.55
CA VAL A 429 12.54 17.59 -18.13
C VAL A 429 13.83 18.40 -17.92
N SER A 430 14.40 18.92 -19.01
CA SER A 430 15.69 19.63 -18.95
C SER A 430 15.58 20.91 -18.12
N GLY A 431 16.48 21.08 -17.14
CA GLY A 431 16.54 22.26 -16.28
C GLY A 431 15.50 22.28 -15.16
N GLU A 432 14.73 21.20 -15.00
CA GLU A 432 13.81 21.03 -13.89
C GLU A 432 14.54 20.66 -12.59
N ASP A 433 14.01 21.16 -11.47
CA ASP A 433 14.39 20.77 -10.11
C ASP A 433 13.16 20.15 -9.42
N PRO A 434 13.02 18.81 -9.43
CA PRO A 434 11.86 18.11 -8.88
C PRO A 434 11.63 18.44 -7.40
N LYS A 435 10.37 18.61 -7.00
CA LYS A 435 9.99 18.97 -5.63
C LYS A 435 9.24 17.85 -4.94
N GLY A 436 9.46 17.72 -3.64
CA GLY A 436 8.73 16.80 -2.78
C GLY A 436 8.05 17.55 -1.65
N PHE A 437 6.86 17.10 -1.26
CA PHE A 437 6.09 17.70 -0.17
C PHE A 437 5.45 16.65 0.72
N LEU A 438 5.30 16.94 2.00
CA LEU A 438 4.23 16.39 2.83
C LEU A 438 3.10 17.42 2.84
N ARG A 439 1.93 17.06 2.31
CA ARG A 439 0.75 17.94 2.26
C ARG A 439 -0.32 17.47 3.24
N ALA A 440 -0.94 18.39 3.93
CA ALA A 440 -2.21 18.18 4.61
C ALA A 440 -3.33 18.72 3.73
N LEU A 441 -4.33 17.88 3.45
CA LEU A 441 -5.45 18.15 2.58
C LEU A 441 -6.75 18.06 3.38
N HIS A 442 -7.71 18.91 3.05
CA HIS A 442 -9.06 18.80 3.57
C HIS A 442 -9.73 17.55 2.97
N PRO A 443 -10.24 16.61 3.79
CA PRO A 443 -10.61 15.27 3.33
C PRO A 443 -11.82 15.26 2.40
N LEU A 444 -12.69 16.27 2.46
CA LEU A 444 -13.90 16.31 1.64
C LEU A 444 -13.73 17.14 0.35
N THR A 445 -12.63 17.87 0.20
CA THR A 445 -12.44 18.77 -0.95
C THR A 445 -11.11 18.57 -1.68
N GLY A 446 -10.12 17.93 -1.03
CA GLY A 446 -8.75 17.83 -1.52
C GLY A 446 -7.96 19.13 -1.40
N ASP A 447 -8.54 20.20 -0.83
CA ASP A 447 -7.88 21.50 -0.72
C ASP A 447 -6.65 21.43 0.18
N LEU A 448 -5.58 22.10 -0.25
CA LEU A 448 -4.36 22.23 0.53
C LEU A 448 -4.60 23.08 1.78
N VAL A 449 -4.28 22.52 2.95
CA VAL A 449 -4.34 23.21 4.24
C VAL A 449 -2.96 23.73 4.64
N TRP A 450 -1.95 22.87 4.57
CA TRP A 450 -0.55 23.23 4.77
C TRP A 450 0.36 22.23 4.03
N GLU A 451 1.61 22.62 3.77
CA GLU A 451 2.63 21.73 3.22
C GLU A 451 3.99 21.93 3.87
N VAL A 452 4.79 20.86 3.87
CA VAL A 452 6.19 20.84 4.27
C VAL A 452 7.01 20.41 3.07
N ALA A 453 7.89 21.29 2.58
CA ALA A 453 8.84 20.92 1.54
C ALA A 453 9.88 19.92 2.09
N VAL A 454 10.09 18.83 1.36
CA VAL A 454 11.20 17.90 1.58
C VAL A 454 12.22 18.04 0.44
N HIS A 455 13.45 17.58 0.67
CA HIS A 455 14.57 17.87 -0.23
C HIS A 455 14.36 17.31 -1.64
N SER A 456 13.87 16.07 -1.74
CA SER A 456 13.55 15.40 -2.99
C SER A 456 12.17 14.76 -2.93
N PRO A 457 11.57 14.43 -4.10
CA PRO A 457 10.32 13.67 -4.15
C PRO A 457 10.37 12.41 -3.26
N PRO A 458 9.47 12.27 -2.27
CA PRO A 458 9.54 11.20 -1.27
C PRO A 458 8.96 9.87 -1.77
N TRP A 459 9.49 8.75 -1.22
CA TRP A 459 8.94 7.40 -1.38
C TRP A 459 8.53 6.77 -0.04
N ALA A 460 8.51 7.55 1.05
CA ALA A 460 8.12 7.08 2.37
C ALA A 460 6.61 7.15 2.56
N GLY A 461 6.06 6.21 3.32
CA GLY A 461 4.67 6.28 3.78
C GLY A 461 4.48 7.18 4.99
N LEU A 462 3.24 7.28 5.42
CA LEU A 462 2.81 8.13 6.53
C LEU A 462 2.10 7.33 7.63
N MET A 463 2.15 7.88 8.83
CA MET A 463 1.34 7.46 9.98
C MET A 463 1.08 8.68 10.85
N SER A 464 -0.16 8.84 11.31
CA SER A 464 -0.54 9.86 12.28
C SER A 464 -0.98 9.24 13.61
N THR A 465 -0.90 10.01 14.69
CA THR A 465 -1.18 9.53 16.04
C THR A 465 -2.04 10.50 16.84
N ALA A 466 -2.74 10.02 17.87
CA ALA A 466 -3.49 10.84 18.81
C ALA A 466 -2.63 11.84 19.59
N GLY A 467 -1.32 11.64 19.61
CA GLY A 467 -0.34 12.60 20.11
C GLY A 467 -0.23 13.90 19.29
N GLY A 468 -1.00 14.03 18.20
CA GLY A 468 -1.03 15.23 17.36
C GLY A 468 0.16 15.33 16.40
N LEU A 469 0.67 14.18 15.94
CA LEU A 469 1.89 14.07 15.12
C LEU A 469 1.63 13.29 13.84
N VAL A 470 2.36 13.65 12.78
CA VAL A 470 2.49 12.90 11.52
C VAL A 470 3.95 12.49 11.35
N PHE A 471 4.20 11.19 11.19
CA PHE A 471 5.53 10.62 10.95
C PHE A 471 5.72 10.31 9.47
N SER A 472 6.91 10.62 8.94
CA SER A 472 7.28 10.41 7.54
C SER A 472 8.80 10.32 7.40
N GLY A 473 9.27 9.98 6.20
CA GLY A 473 10.68 9.89 5.86
C GLY A 473 11.03 10.55 4.53
N THR A 474 12.33 10.75 4.29
CA THR A 474 12.85 11.24 3.01
C THR A 474 13.86 10.29 2.38
N MET A 475 14.20 10.55 1.13
CA MET A 475 15.20 9.78 0.37
C MET A 475 16.63 10.02 0.86
N GLU A 476 16.86 11.13 1.54
CA GLU A 476 18.12 11.48 2.19
C GLU A 476 18.26 10.83 3.56
N GLY A 477 17.27 10.05 4.00
CA GLY A 477 17.28 9.32 5.26
C GLY A 477 16.83 10.13 6.47
N ASP A 478 16.23 11.30 6.28
CA ASP A 478 15.60 12.05 7.37
C ASP A 478 14.26 11.39 7.73
N PHE A 479 14.20 10.72 8.88
CA PHE A 479 12.95 10.33 9.52
C PHE A 479 12.48 11.45 10.44
N PHE A 480 11.24 11.91 10.30
CA PHE A 480 10.77 13.10 11.01
C PHE A 480 9.35 12.96 11.53
N ALA A 481 9.02 13.82 12.50
CA ALA A 481 7.68 14.00 13.03
C ALA A 481 7.27 15.47 12.89
N ALA A 482 6.16 15.72 12.23
CA ALA A 482 5.55 17.04 12.07
C ALA A 482 4.32 17.20 12.96
N ASP A 483 4.05 18.42 13.41
CA ASP A 483 2.79 18.79 14.04
C ASP A 483 1.63 18.56 13.06
N ALA A 484 0.63 17.77 13.47
CA ALA A 484 -0.48 17.38 12.60
C ALA A 484 -1.36 18.57 12.15
N ARG A 485 -1.36 19.69 12.87
CA ARG A 485 -2.18 20.87 12.54
C ARG A 485 -1.42 21.93 11.76
N THR A 486 -0.12 22.07 11.97
CA THR A 486 0.67 23.18 11.39
C THR A 486 1.71 22.72 10.37
N GLY A 487 2.12 21.46 10.39
CA GLY A 487 3.24 20.96 9.59
C GLY A 487 4.62 21.28 10.17
N ASP A 488 4.71 21.94 11.33
CA ASP A 488 6.00 22.25 11.94
C ASP A 488 6.76 20.96 12.27
N VAL A 489 7.98 20.81 11.74
CA VAL A 489 8.83 19.65 12.03
C VAL A 489 9.36 19.77 13.46
N LEU A 490 8.84 18.94 14.37
CA LEU A 490 9.15 18.99 15.80
C LEU A 490 10.33 18.08 16.18
N TRP A 491 10.59 17.06 15.38
CA TRP A 491 11.69 16.11 15.59
C TRP A 491 12.17 15.55 14.26
N ARG A 492 13.47 15.24 14.19
CA ARG A 492 14.12 14.63 13.03
C ARG A 492 15.29 13.77 13.47
N PHE A 493 15.49 12.66 12.77
CA PHE A 493 16.64 11.77 12.93
C PHE A 493 17.16 11.32 11.57
N GLN A 494 18.48 11.39 11.39
CA GLN A 494 19.15 10.94 10.18
C GLN A 494 19.49 9.45 10.29
N THR A 495 18.80 8.63 9.53
CA THR A 495 18.89 7.15 9.56
C THR A 495 20.10 6.61 8.79
N GLY A 496 20.71 7.41 7.91
CA GLY A 496 21.84 7.02 7.08
C GLY A 496 21.47 6.25 5.81
N GLY A 497 20.17 6.09 5.50
CA GLY A 497 19.70 5.43 4.29
C GLY A 497 18.32 5.92 3.84
N ALA A 498 18.05 5.84 2.54
CA ALA A 498 16.78 6.28 1.97
C ALA A 498 15.59 5.50 2.56
N ILE A 499 14.48 6.20 2.81
CA ILE A 499 13.27 5.62 3.40
C ILE A 499 12.26 5.33 2.28
N TYR A 500 11.98 4.05 2.09
CA TYR A 500 10.97 3.53 1.16
C TYR A 500 9.90 2.74 1.92
N ALA A 501 9.65 3.00 3.19
CA ALA A 501 8.76 2.18 4.01
C ALA A 501 7.64 3.02 4.63
N ASN A 502 6.62 2.33 5.13
CA ASN A 502 5.57 2.97 5.92
C ASN A 502 5.94 2.90 7.42
N PRO A 503 5.87 4.01 8.17
CA PRO A 503 6.06 3.96 9.61
C PRO A 503 4.87 3.27 10.30
N ILE A 504 5.15 2.66 11.46
CA ILE A 504 4.16 2.09 12.36
C ILE A 504 4.44 2.50 13.80
N THR A 505 3.44 2.38 14.68
CA THR A 505 3.59 2.53 16.13
C THR A 505 2.99 1.32 16.85
N TYR A 506 3.52 1.00 18.02
CA TYR A 506 3.09 -0.13 18.82
C TYR A 506 3.49 0.06 20.28
N LEU A 507 2.99 -0.82 21.16
CA LEU A 507 3.43 -0.91 22.55
C LEU A 507 4.35 -2.12 22.75
N SER A 508 5.45 -1.91 23.49
CA SER A 508 6.28 -3.00 24.02
C SER A 508 6.59 -2.70 25.48
N GLU A 509 6.28 -3.65 26.36
CA GLU A 509 6.44 -3.51 27.83
C GLU A 509 5.80 -2.22 28.38
N GLY A 510 4.65 -1.83 27.81
CA GLY A 510 3.91 -0.63 28.21
C GLY A 510 4.53 0.69 27.76
N ARG A 511 5.59 0.69 26.96
CA ARG A 511 6.20 1.88 26.33
C ARG A 511 5.74 1.97 24.86
N GLN A 512 5.53 3.19 24.37
CA GLN A 512 5.22 3.43 22.96
C GLN A 512 6.49 3.49 22.13
N PHE A 513 6.46 2.77 21.00
CA PHE A 513 7.53 2.73 20.02
C PHE A 513 7.02 3.20 18.65
N ILE A 514 7.95 3.74 17.86
CA ILE A 514 7.78 4.02 16.43
C ILE A 514 8.80 3.16 15.69
N ALA A 515 8.41 2.52 14.58
CA ALA A 515 9.33 1.77 13.72
C ALA A 515 9.25 2.23 12.27
N ILE A 516 10.40 2.21 11.59
CA ILE A 516 10.55 2.54 10.18
C ILE A 516 11.76 1.81 9.59
N ALA A 517 11.63 1.30 8.37
CA ALA A 517 12.76 0.77 7.61
C ALA A 517 13.42 1.88 6.78
N ALA A 518 14.76 1.92 6.79
CA ALA A 518 15.57 2.93 6.13
C ALA A 518 16.87 2.29 5.61
N GLY A 519 17.17 2.47 4.32
CA GLY A 519 18.25 1.74 3.67
C GLY A 519 18.05 0.23 3.82
N ASN A 520 19.00 -0.44 4.48
CA ASN A 520 18.91 -1.87 4.81
C ASN A 520 18.68 -2.14 6.30
N ALA A 521 18.20 -1.17 7.07
CA ALA A 521 17.96 -1.31 8.50
C ALA A 521 16.50 -1.04 8.86
N LEU A 522 15.97 -1.80 9.82
CA LEU A 522 14.75 -1.46 10.52
C LEU A 522 15.14 -0.78 11.83
N MET A 523 14.69 0.46 12.02
CA MET A 523 14.99 1.26 13.21
C MET A 523 13.74 1.41 14.06
N THR A 524 13.91 1.35 15.38
CA THR A 524 12.84 1.63 16.33
C THR A 524 13.22 2.75 17.27
N PHE A 525 12.22 3.52 17.68
CA PHE A 525 12.39 4.72 18.47
C PHE A 525 11.41 4.74 19.64
N ALA A 526 11.86 5.20 20.81
CA ALA A 526 11.02 5.38 21.98
C ALA A 526 11.53 6.56 22.82
N LEU A 527 10.68 7.05 23.73
CA LEU A 527 11.12 7.97 24.77
C LEU A 527 12.05 7.24 25.77
N PRO A 528 13.05 7.94 26.35
CA PRO A 528 13.85 7.42 27.45
C PRO A 528 12.99 6.96 28.63
N GLU A 529 13.54 6.06 29.44
CA GLU A 529 12.90 5.57 30.69
C GLU A 529 12.89 6.60 31.81
#